data_AF-A0A6A5TZG6-F1
#
_entry.id   AF-A0A6A5TZG6-F1
#
_cell.length_a   1.000
_cell.length_b   1.000
_cell.length_c   1.000
_cell.angle_alpha   90.00
_cell.angle_beta   90.00
_cell.angle_gamma   90.00
#
_symmetry.space_group_name_H-M   'P 1'
#
loop_
_entity.id
_entity.type
_entity.pdbx_description
1 polymer ?
#
loop_
_entity_poly.entity_id
_entity_poly.type
_entity_poly.pdbx_seq_one_letter_code
_entity_poly.pdbx_strand_id
1 'polypeptide(L)'
;MAQLPGHRLVLRSDNAVLTGTSTPDAELSLLNVPPEYQLAPTVPSPFSGTLEASLDAILVFGSMYPQLKTLTTPLLQTVDRTTDWLKLCQGVLHAHAEKPAQGRYLLEEFLFLITRTLLPEQIAENRRYMYLMYFAKRGLSNRVTLRYDMLRGWKMRSHAHPIVIDSNLPRIPYPTPPKPLRNKARPHRRALMLNVLPTLIAAKFDEPYVTKKITECMRHHVTDLDHYLLLTDGEVENWGTIRLLMAVAEVVLQWQWLRENTELMDDMDVRMWEDMDGKADESEWVKDTKNVKGLAQK
;
A
#
# COMPACT_ATOMS: atom_id res chain seq x y z
N MET A 1 -66.02 12.85 -3.98
CA MET A 1 -66.36 11.81 -4.99
C MET A 1 -65.99 12.34 -6.36
N ALA A 2 -64.88 11.87 -6.90
CA ALA A 2 -64.46 12.11 -8.28
C ALA A 2 -63.73 10.85 -8.75
N GLN A 3 -64.27 10.20 -9.78
CA GLN A 3 -63.71 9.03 -10.45
C GLN A 3 -62.60 9.49 -11.40
N LEU A 4 -61.43 8.84 -11.35
CA LEU A 4 -60.38 8.96 -12.35
C LEU A 4 -60.29 7.66 -13.18
N PRO A 5 -60.09 7.75 -14.49
CA PRO A 5 -60.12 6.61 -15.41
C PRO A 5 -58.81 5.81 -15.38
N GLY A 6 -58.97 4.49 -15.52
CA GLY A 6 -57.89 3.52 -15.55
C GLY A 6 -57.04 3.59 -16.81
N HIS A 7 -55.73 3.58 -16.61
CA HIS A 7 -54.76 3.16 -17.61
C HIS A 7 -54.10 1.86 -17.16
N ARG A 8 -54.42 0.80 -17.90
CA ARG A 8 -53.82 -0.52 -17.87
C ARG A 8 -52.72 -0.52 -18.94
N LEU A 9 -51.45 -0.63 -18.55
CA LEU A 9 -50.35 -0.81 -19.48
C LEU A 9 -49.33 -1.81 -18.92
N VAL A 10 -49.54 -3.05 -19.39
CA VAL A 10 -48.58 -4.10 -19.76
C VAL A 10 -47.23 -4.09 -19.03
N LEU A 11 -47.11 -4.99 -18.04
CA LEU A 11 -45.83 -5.49 -17.54
C LEU A 11 -45.19 -6.34 -18.65
N ARG A 12 -44.17 -5.80 -19.33
CA ARG A 12 -43.21 -6.59 -20.08
C ARG A 12 -42.07 -6.99 -19.13
N SER A 13 -42.03 -8.27 -18.83
CA SER A 13 -40.93 -8.97 -18.20
C SER A 13 -39.84 -9.24 -19.23
N ASP A 14 -38.87 -8.33 -19.37
CA ASP A 14 -37.65 -8.61 -20.11
C ASP A 14 -36.55 -8.95 -19.11
N ASN A 15 -36.46 -10.26 -18.82
CA ASN A 15 -35.29 -10.88 -18.21
C ASN A 15 -34.10 -10.76 -19.17
N ALA A 16 -33.38 -9.66 -19.11
CA ALA A 16 -32.04 -9.57 -19.68
C ALA A 16 -31.08 -10.28 -18.71
N VAL A 17 -30.95 -11.60 -18.89
CA VAL A 17 -29.79 -12.35 -18.42
C VAL A 17 -28.56 -11.76 -19.11
N LEU A 18 -27.81 -10.92 -18.39
CA LEU A 18 -26.47 -10.52 -18.79
C LEU A 18 -25.53 -11.72 -18.61
N THR A 19 -25.57 -12.66 -19.54
CA THR A 19 -24.43 -13.53 -19.83
C THR A 19 -23.37 -12.66 -20.48
N GLY A 20 -22.64 -11.89 -19.66
CA GLY A 20 -21.38 -11.33 -20.06
C GLY A 20 -20.45 -12.51 -20.33
N THR A 21 -20.20 -12.78 -21.61
CA THR A 21 -19.12 -13.65 -22.05
C THR A 21 -17.81 -13.02 -21.56
N SER A 22 -17.29 -13.51 -20.43
CA SER A 22 -15.90 -13.32 -20.06
C SER A 22 -15.07 -13.79 -21.25
N THR A 23 -14.26 -12.89 -21.82
CA THR A 23 -13.26 -13.32 -22.79
C THR A 23 -12.34 -14.33 -22.10
N PRO A 24 -11.87 -15.39 -22.78
CA PRO A 24 -10.95 -16.38 -22.20
C PRO A 24 -9.72 -15.73 -21.54
N ASP A 25 -9.29 -14.57 -22.06
CA ASP A 25 -8.19 -13.78 -21.52
C ASP A 25 -8.49 -13.13 -20.15
N ALA A 26 -9.75 -12.80 -19.86
CA ALA A 26 -10.14 -12.23 -18.56
C ALA A 26 -10.15 -13.29 -17.44
N GLU A 27 -10.52 -14.53 -17.76
CA GLU A 27 -10.46 -15.66 -16.82
C GLU A 27 -9.01 -16.12 -16.59
N LEU A 28 -8.17 -16.16 -17.62
CA LEU A 28 -6.73 -16.42 -17.48
C LEU A 28 -5.98 -15.31 -16.73
N SER A 29 -6.48 -14.07 -16.78
CA SER A 29 -5.91 -12.92 -16.07
C SER A 29 -6.10 -13.01 -14.54
N LEU A 30 -7.16 -13.66 -14.06
CA LEU A 30 -7.42 -13.84 -12.62
C LEU A 30 -6.56 -14.95 -11.99
N LEU A 31 -6.11 -15.93 -12.79
CA LEU A 31 -5.26 -17.04 -12.34
C LEU A 31 -3.86 -16.60 -11.87
N ASN A 32 -3.43 -15.37 -12.17
CA ASN A 32 -2.07 -14.87 -11.88
C ASN A 32 -2.02 -13.77 -10.81
N VAL A 33 -3.12 -13.48 -10.11
CA VAL A 33 -3.14 -12.51 -9.01
C VAL A 33 -2.89 -13.22 -7.68
N PRO A 34 -1.89 -12.80 -6.87
CA PRO A 34 -1.63 -13.43 -5.59
C PRO A 34 -2.89 -13.46 -4.68
N PRO A 35 -3.18 -14.57 -3.99
CA PRO A 35 -4.43 -14.77 -3.25
C PRO A 35 -4.76 -13.68 -2.24
N GLU A 36 -3.76 -13.09 -1.59
CA GLU A 36 -3.87 -11.99 -0.63
C GLU A 36 -4.60 -10.75 -1.18
N TYR A 37 -4.51 -10.48 -2.48
CA TYR A 37 -5.19 -9.37 -3.13
C TYR A 37 -6.68 -9.62 -3.38
N GLN A 38 -7.11 -10.87 -3.30
CA GLN A 38 -8.49 -11.28 -3.54
C GLN A 38 -9.34 -11.22 -2.26
N LEU A 39 -8.71 -10.94 -1.11
CA LEU A 39 -9.39 -10.84 0.18
C LEU A 39 -10.23 -9.56 0.27
N ALA A 40 -11.34 -9.65 1.00
CA ALA A 40 -12.19 -8.50 1.28
C ALA A 40 -11.43 -7.43 2.09
N PRO A 41 -11.48 -6.14 1.69
CA PRO A 41 -10.84 -5.07 2.45
C PRO A 41 -11.56 -4.82 3.78
N THR A 42 -10.83 -4.30 4.77
CA THR A 42 -11.43 -3.82 6.02
C THR A 42 -11.99 -2.43 5.81
N VAL A 43 -13.30 -2.24 6.01
CA VAL A 43 -13.98 -0.95 5.84
C VAL A 43 -14.75 -0.61 7.12
N PRO A 44 -14.44 0.52 7.80
CA PRO A 44 -13.36 1.46 7.49
C PRO A 44 -11.95 0.85 7.68
N SER A 45 -10.94 1.44 7.04
CA SER A 45 -9.53 1.09 7.25
C SER A 45 -9.15 1.30 8.73
N PRO A 46 -8.38 0.41 9.35
CA PRO A 46 -7.86 0.62 10.70
C PRO A 46 -6.62 1.54 10.75
N PHE A 47 -6.08 1.91 9.59
CA PHE A 47 -4.96 2.84 9.46
C PHE A 47 -5.51 4.24 9.22
N SER A 48 -5.01 5.21 9.99
CA SER A 48 -5.42 6.61 9.88
C SER A 48 -4.84 7.26 8.64
N GLY A 49 -3.65 6.81 8.21
CA GLY A 49 -2.95 7.30 7.03
C GLY A 49 -2.31 8.66 7.25
N THR A 50 -1.56 8.80 8.34
CA THR A 50 -0.91 10.06 8.77
C THR A 50 0.47 9.79 9.37
N LEU A 51 1.43 10.70 9.20
CA LEU A 51 2.73 10.65 9.84
C LEU A 51 2.62 10.67 11.38
N GLU A 52 1.70 11.46 11.93
CA GLU A 52 1.47 11.57 13.37
C GLU A 52 1.13 10.22 14.00
N ALA A 53 0.24 9.44 13.38
CA ALA A 53 -0.11 8.10 13.86
C ALA A 53 1.11 7.16 13.92
N SER A 54 2.04 7.31 12.97
CA SER A 54 3.30 6.55 12.98
C SER A 54 4.26 7.02 14.07
N LEU A 55 4.41 8.34 14.26
CA LEU A 55 5.25 8.90 15.33
C LEU A 55 4.72 8.51 16.73
N ASP A 56 3.40 8.58 16.92
CA ASP A 56 2.74 8.12 18.14
C ASP A 56 2.98 6.62 18.39
N ALA A 57 2.87 5.80 17.34
CA ALA A 57 3.18 4.38 17.44
C ALA A 57 4.65 4.13 17.83
N ILE A 58 5.61 4.91 17.29
CA ILE A 58 7.03 4.83 17.66
C ILE A 58 7.24 5.23 19.12
N LEU A 59 6.57 6.29 19.60
CA LEU A 59 6.67 6.73 21.00
C LEU A 59 6.11 5.67 21.97
N VAL A 60 4.92 5.14 21.68
CA VAL A 60 4.32 4.06 22.48
C VAL A 60 5.23 2.83 22.48
N PHE A 61 5.75 2.43 21.31
CA PHE A 61 6.69 1.32 21.19
C PHE A 61 7.99 1.57 21.98
N GLY A 62 8.58 2.76 21.88
CA GLY A 62 9.79 3.14 22.61
C GLY A 62 9.61 3.11 24.12
N SER A 63 8.41 3.41 24.62
CA SER A 63 8.08 3.29 26.05
C SER A 63 8.00 1.83 26.51
N MET A 64 7.51 0.92 25.65
CA MET A 64 7.44 -0.53 25.94
C MET A 64 8.80 -1.23 25.81
N TYR A 65 9.66 -0.75 24.90
CA TYR A 65 10.97 -1.34 24.63
C TYR A 65 12.10 -0.30 24.76
N PRO A 66 12.43 0.18 25.97
CA PRO A 66 13.46 1.20 26.18
C PRO A 66 14.84 0.82 25.64
N GLN A 67 15.14 -0.48 25.55
CA GLN A 67 16.39 -1.02 25.00
C GLN A 67 16.56 -0.70 23.50
N LEU A 68 15.46 -0.41 22.81
CA LEU A 68 15.44 -0.04 21.39
C LEU A 68 15.49 1.47 21.16
N LYS A 69 15.78 2.28 22.20
CA LYS A 69 15.87 3.74 22.09
C LYS A 69 16.84 4.20 21.00
N THR A 70 17.91 3.45 20.77
CA THR A 70 18.90 3.72 19.71
C THR A 70 18.32 3.56 18.30
N LEU A 71 17.28 2.75 18.13
CA LEU A 71 16.55 2.58 16.86
C LEU A 71 15.36 3.54 16.74
N THR A 72 14.63 3.77 17.83
CA THR A 72 13.42 4.61 17.80
C THR A 72 13.72 6.11 17.76
N THR A 73 14.81 6.56 18.38
CA THR A 73 15.16 8.00 18.40
C THR A 73 15.40 8.54 16.99
N PRO A 74 16.19 7.90 16.10
CA PRO A 74 16.35 8.37 14.73
C PRO A 74 15.04 8.34 13.91
N LEU A 75 14.14 7.38 14.15
CA LEU A 75 12.85 7.32 13.45
C LEU A 75 11.94 8.52 13.77
N LEU A 76 12.08 9.11 14.96
CA LEU A 76 11.30 10.28 15.39
C LEU A 76 11.81 11.59 14.80
N GLN A 77 13.00 11.60 14.20
CA GLN A 77 13.59 12.77 13.58
C GLN A 77 13.16 12.89 12.11
N THR A 78 13.53 13.98 11.44
CA THR A 78 13.48 14.06 9.98
C THR A 78 14.31 12.95 9.35
N VAL A 79 13.91 12.46 8.18
CA VAL A 79 14.64 11.37 7.51
C VAL A 79 16.09 11.77 7.25
N ASP A 80 17.02 10.96 7.74
CA ASP A 80 18.45 11.10 7.47
C ASP A 80 18.96 9.89 6.67
N ARG A 81 19.32 10.14 5.40
CA ARG A 81 19.83 9.13 4.47
C ARG A 81 21.23 8.61 4.83
N THR A 82 21.92 9.25 5.79
CA THR A 82 23.25 8.83 6.27
C THR A 82 23.20 7.92 7.49
N THR A 83 22.00 7.67 8.03
CA THR A 83 21.83 6.77 9.18
C THR A 83 22.20 5.33 8.82
N ASP A 84 23.21 4.78 9.51
CA ASP A 84 23.66 3.39 9.35
C ASP A 84 22.77 2.43 10.16
N TRP A 85 21.61 2.09 9.57
CA TRP A 85 20.63 1.19 10.20
C TRP A 85 21.19 -0.19 10.51
N LEU A 86 22.10 -0.69 9.67
CA LEU A 86 22.71 -2.01 9.88
C LEU A 86 23.54 -2.00 11.16
N LYS A 87 24.40 -0.99 11.33
CA LYS A 87 25.21 -0.80 12.54
C LYS A 87 24.35 -0.58 13.78
N LEU A 88 23.29 0.21 13.68
CA LEU A 88 22.37 0.41 14.80
C LEU A 88 21.70 -0.90 15.24
N CYS A 89 21.21 -1.70 14.28
CA CYS A 89 20.61 -3.01 14.57
C CYS A 89 21.62 -4.01 15.14
N GLN A 90 22.87 -4.00 14.63
CA GLN A 90 23.97 -4.79 15.20
C GLN A 90 24.26 -4.38 16.63
N GLY A 91 24.22 -3.09 16.94
CA GLY A 91 24.37 -2.55 18.29
C GLY A 91 23.39 -3.16 19.28
N VAL A 92 22.13 -3.37 18.88
CA VAL A 92 21.11 -4.06 19.70
C VAL A 92 21.51 -5.50 19.98
N LEU A 93 21.94 -6.26 18.97
CA LEU A 93 22.39 -7.63 19.16
C LEU A 93 23.62 -7.69 20.08
N HIS A 94 24.57 -6.77 19.89
CA HIS A 94 25.81 -6.73 20.65
C HIS A 94 25.58 -6.36 22.12
N ALA A 95 24.66 -5.42 22.39
CA ALA A 95 24.25 -5.05 23.75
C ALA A 95 23.57 -6.22 24.50
N HIS A 96 23.06 -7.21 23.76
CA HIS A 96 22.44 -8.41 24.29
C HIS A 96 23.23 -9.69 23.99
N ALA A 97 24.55 -9.59 23.82
CA ALA A 97 25.41 -10.75 23.51
C ALA A 97 25.33 -11.87 24.57
N GLU A 98 25.14 -11.52 25.85
CA GLU A 98 24.95 -12.50 26.95
C GLU A 98 23.59 -13.20 26.90
N LYS A 99 22.59 -12.60 26.22
CA LYS A 99 21.24 -13.15 26.06
C LYS A 99 20.79 -12.99 24.61
N PRO A 100 21.36 -13.77 23.65
CA PRO A 100 21.12 -13.57 22.22
C PRO A 100 19.64 -13.65 21.82
N ALA A 101 18.87 -14.51 22.49
CA ALA A 101 17.43 -14.63 22.29
C ALA A 101 16.67 -13.32 22.60
N GLN A 102 17.13 -12.54 23.58
CA GLN A 102 16.53 -11.25 23.92
C GLN A 102 16.83 -10.20 22.84
N GLY A 103 18.08 -10.10 22.37
CA GLY A 103 18.44 -9.17 21.31
C GLY A 103 17.68 -9.45 20.02
N ARG A 104 17.58 -10.74 19.67
CA ARG A 104 16.77 -11.20 18.54
C ARG A 104 15.31 -10.82 18.71
N TYR A 105 14.72 -11.12 19.87
CA TYR A 105 13.33 -10.79 20.18
C TYR A 105 13.02 -9.30 19.95
N LEU A 106 13.91 -8.42 20.43
CA LEU A 106 13.75 -6.98 20.28
C LEU A 106 13.77 -6.56 18.79
N LEU A 107 14.66 -7.14 17.97
CA LEU A 107 14.68 -6.87 16.53
C LEU A 107 13.42 -7.38 15.81
N GLU A 108 12.87 -8.52 16.22
CA GLU A 108 11.59 -9.01 15.67
C GLU A 108 10.44 -8.07 16.03
N GLU A 109 10.35 -7.61 17.29
CA GLU A 109 9.33 -6.61 17.68
C GLU A 109 9.46 -5.33 16.88
N PHE A 110 10.69 -4.86 16.65
CA PHE A 110 10.95 -3.68 15.85
C PHE A 110 10.57 -3.87 14.38
N LEU A 111 10.89 -5.03 13.80
CA LEU A 111 10.45 -5.38 12.44
C LEU A 111 8.93 -5.27 12.32
N PHE A 112 8.20 -5.86 13.27
CA PHE A 112 6.73 -5.90 13.23
C PHE A 112 6.06 -4.57 13.58
N LEU A 113 6.73 -3.68 14.33
CA LEU A 113 6.29 -2.28 14.43
C LEU A 113 6.24 -1.69 13.01
N ILE A 114 7.33 -1.80 12.25
CA ILE A 114 7.44 -1.15 10.95
C ILE A 114 6.50 -1.81 9.95
N THR A 115 6.50 -3.14 9.83
CA THR A 115 5.71 -3.83 8.80
C THR A 115 4.22 -3.86 9.04
N ARG A 116 3.76 -3.87 10.31
CA ARG A 116 2.33 -3.94 10.64
C ARG A 116 1.71 -2.59 10.96
N THR A 117 2.54 -1.58 11.26
CA THR A 117 2.06 -0.26 11.66
C THR A 117 2.60 0.82 10.74
N LEU A 118 3.91 1.06 10.75
CA LEU A 118 4.47 2.25 10.12
C LEU A 118 4.34 2.24 8.59
N LEU A 119 4.68 1.14 7.92
CA LEU A 119 4.51 1.01 6.48
C LEU A 119 3.03 1.18 6.06
N PRO A 120 2.05 0.48 6.66
CA PRO A 120 0.65 0.70 6.36
C PRO A 120 0.15 2.15 6.53
N GLU A 121 0.52 2.84 7.61
CA GLU A 121 0.13 4.25 7.81
C GLU A 121 0.71 5.13 6.69
N GLN A 122 2.00 5.00 6.39
CA GLN A 122 2.65 5.79 5.34
C GLN A 122 2.16 5.44 3.93
N ILE A 123 1.78 4.19 3.67
CA ILE A 123 1.19 3.79 2.38
C ILE A 123 -0.19 4.43 2.23
N ALA A 124 -1.01 4.40 3.28
CA ALA A 124 -2.34 5.02 3.25
C ALA A 124 -2.24 6.55 3.03
N GLU A 125 -1.27 7.19 3.68
CA GLU A 125 -0.98 8.62 3.52
C GLU A 125 -0.48 8.97 2.11
N ASN A 126 0.51 8.22 1.61
CA ASN A 126 1.03 8.37 0.24
C ASN A 126 -0.11 8.26 -0.79
N ARG A 127 -0.98 7.25 -0.65
CA ARG A 127 -2.13 7.06 -1.55
C ARG A 127 -3.13 8.21 -1.47
N ARG A 128 -3.33 8.81 -0.29
CA ARG A 128 -4.18 10.00 -0.13
C ARG A 128 -3.63 11.16 -0.95
N TYR A 129 -2.34 11.49 -0.81
CA TYR A 129 -1.73 12.57 -1.59
C TYR A 129 -1.74 12.30 -3.10
N MET A 130 -1.48 11.05 -3.50
CA MET A 130 -1.60 10.64 -4.91
C MET A 130 -3.01 10.89 -5.45
N TYR A 131 -4.05 10.56 -4.67
CA TYR A 131 -5.44 10.83 -5.05
C TYR A 131 -5.69 12.35 -5.18
N LEU A 132 -5.31 13.14 -4.17
CA LEU A 132 -5.50 14.59 -4.16
C LEU A 132 -4.85 15.25 -5.37
N MET A 133 -3.61 14.87 -5.66
CA MET A 133 -2.87 15.33 -6.83
C MET A 133 -3.58 14.97 -8.14
N TYR A 134 -3.95 13.70 -8.36
CA TYR A 134 -4.65 13.31 -9.60
C TYR A 134 -6.03 13.96 -9.72
N PHE A 135 -6.67 14.24 -8.59
CA PHE A 135 -7.94 14.93 -8.52
C PHE A 135 -7.81 16.43 -8.83
N ALA A 136 -6.73 17.09 -8.39
CA ALA A 136 -6.44 18.48 -8.68
C ALA A 136 -5.95 18.67 -10.13
N LYS A 137 -5.06 17.79 -10.60
CA LYS A 137 -4.41 17.86 -11.91
C LYS A 137 -4.98 16.87 -12.94
N ARG A 138 -6.32 16.72 -12.98
CA ARG A 138 -7.01 15.77 -13.89
C ARG A 138 -6.70 15.97 -15.37
N GLY A 139 -6.31 17.18 -15.77
CA GLY A 139 -5.92 17.50 -17.15
C GLY A 139 -4.53 17.01 -17.55
N LEU A 140 -3.63 16.80 -16.58
CA LEU A 140 -2.23 16.44 -16.85
C LEU A 140 -2.08 14.94 -17.11
N SER A 141 -1.29 14.57 -18.11
CA SER A 141 -0.96 13.17 -18.41
C SER A 141 0.19 12.63 -17.56
N ASN A 142 0.58 13.37 -16.53
CA ASN A 142 1.76 13.05 -15.71
C ASN A 142 1.46 11.85 -14.81
N ARG A 143 2.41 10.91 -14.78
CA ARG A 143 2.47 9.83 -13.79
C ARG A 143 3.57 10.18 -12.81
N VAL A 144 3.26 10.12 -11.52
CA VAL A 144 4.22 10.46 -10.47
C VAL A 144 5.09 9.26 -10.12
N THR A 145 6.38 9.53 -9.94
CA THR A 145 7.42 8.57 -9.56
C THR A 145 7.48 8.34 -8.05
N LEU A 146 6.92 9.24 -7.24
CA LEU A 146 6.90 9.20 -5.76
C LEU A 146 5.86 8.22 -5.17
N ARG A 147 5.36 7.30 -5.99
CA ARG A 147 4.40 6.28 -5.56
C ARG A 147 5.11 5.23 -4.71
N TYR A 148 4.48 4.80 -3.62
CA TYR A 148 5.06 3.75 -2.77
C TYR A 148 5.30 2.43 -3.52
N ASP A 149 4.42 2.07 -4.47
CA ASP A 149 4.51 0.86 -5.28
C ASP A 149 5.54 0.98 -6.43
N MET A 150 6.36 2.03 -6.41
CA MET A 150 7.55 2.19 -7.26
C MET A 150 8.86 2.13 -6.47
N LEU A 151 8.82 1.95 -5.14
CA LEU A 151 10.02 1.82 -4.30
C LEU A 151 10.79 0.51 -4.56
N ARG A 152 10.10 -0.51 -5.09
CA ARG A 152 10.67 -1.83 -5.41
C ARG A 152 10.24 -2.27 -6.80
N GLY A 153 11.00 -3.23 -7.34
CA GLY A 153 10.70 -3.84 -8.63
C GLY A 153 9.29 -4.41 -8.69
N TRP A 154 8.61 -4.15 -9.80
CA TRP A 154 7.29 -4.71 -10.06
C TRP A 154 7.38 -6.21 -10.28
N LYS A 155 6.49 -6.96 -9.64
CA LYS A 155 6.30 -8.38 -9.92
C LYS A 155 5.70 -8.52 -11.31
N MET A 156 6.35 -9.31 -12.15
CA MET A 156 5.94 -9.53 -13.52
C MET A 156 5.05 -10.78 -13.63
N ARG A 157 4.01 -10.70 -14.45
CA ARG A 157 3.39 -11.87 -15.10
C ARG A 157 4.41 -12.47 -16.08
N SER A 158 4.15 -13.69 -16.56
CA SER A 158 4.96 -14.35 -17.59
C SER A 158 5.31 -13.39 -18.74
N HIS A 159 6.61 -13.25 -19.01
CA HIS A 159 7.23 -12.46 -20.08
C HIS A 159 6.79 -10.98 -20.22
N ALA A 160 7.05 -10.18 -19.17
CA ALA A 160 7.25 -8.71 -19.21
C ALA A 160 6.07 -7.77 -18.92
N HIS A 161 4.92 -8.26 -18.44
CA HIS A 161 3.85 -7.38 -17.96
C HIS A 161 3.78 -7.33 -16.44
N PRO A 162 3.76 -6.14 -15.79
CA PRO A 162 3.60 -6.07 -14.35
C PRO A 162 2.23 -6.61 -13.91
N ILE A 163 2.17 -7.23 -12.73
CA ILE A 163 0.91 -7.57 -12.07
C ILE A 163 0.31 -6.28 -11.54
N VAL A 164 -0.87 -5.93 -12.04
CA VAL A 164 -1.59 -4.70 -11.67
C VAL A 164 -2.93 -5.06 -11.04
N ILE A 165 -3.25 -4.41 -9.92
CA ILE A 165 -4.47 -4.62 -9.14
C ILE A 165 -5.33 -3.36 -9.21
N ASP A 166 -6.59 -3.54 -9.59
CA ASP A 166 -7.56 -2.46 -9.62
C ASP A 166 -7.92 -2.02 -8.20
N SER A 167 -7.85 -0.71 -7.97
CA SER A 167 -8.20 -0.08 -6.71
C SER A 167 -9.67 0.30 -6.71
N ASN A 168 -10.53 -0.72 -6.64
CA ASN A 168 -11.97 -0.57 -6.72
C ASN A 168 -12.56 -0.07 -5.39
N LEU A 169 -13.71 0.61 -5.48
CA LEU A 169 -14.55 0.87 -4.31
C LEU A 169 -15.08 -0.47 -3.77
N PRO A 170 -15.04 -0.70 -2.44
CA PRO A 170 -15.63 -1.89 -1.83
C PRO A 170 -17.14 -1.99 -2.14
N ARG A 171 -17.60 -3.18 -2.54
CA ARG A 171 -19.02 -3.41 -2.86
C ARG A 171 -19.87 -3.40 -1.58
N ILE A 172 -21.08 -2.83 -1.65
CA ILE A 172 -22.08 -2.87 -0.58
C ILE A 172 -23.12 -3.96 -0.93
N PRO A 173 -23.46 -4.89 0.00
CA PRO A 173 -22.93 -5.03 1.35
C PRO A 173 -21.48 -5.51 1.38
N TYR A 174 -20.70 -5.02 2.36
CA TYR A 174 -19.28 -5.37 2.45
C TYR A 174 -19.11 -6.86 2.73
N PRO A 175 -18.28 -7.57 1.95
CA PRO A 175 -17.87 -8.91 2.30
C PRO A 175 -17.10 -8.87 3.63
N THR A 176 -17.37 -9.84 4.51
CA THR A 176 -16.71 -9.92 5.82
C THR A 176 -15.20 -10.15 5.64
N PRO A 177 -14.33 -9.25 6.11
CA PRO A 177 -12.89 -9.45 6.02
C PRO A 177 -12.42 -10.61 6.92
N PRO A 178 -11.31 -11.29 6.58
CA PRO A 178 -10.72 -12.29 7.46
C PRO A 178 -10.33 -11.66 8.81
N LYS A 179 -10.52 -12.42 9.89
CA LYS A 179 -10.14 -11.95 11.23
C LYS A 179 -8.62 -11.77 11.33
N PRO A 180 -8.13 -10.67 11.90
CA PRO A 180 -6.69 -10.49 12.13
C PRO A 180 -6.12 -11.59 13.03
N LEU A 181 -4.93 -12.08 12.67
CA LEU A 181 -4.23 -13.14 13.39
C LEU A 181 -3.44 -12.54 14.55
N ARG A 182 -3.90 -12.77 15.78
CA ARG A 182 -3.23 -12.32 17.00
C ARG A 182 -2.25 -13.36 17.51
N ASN A 183 -1.02 -12.96 17.80
CA ASN A 183 -0.06 -13.79 18.52
C ASN A 183 -0.24 -13.61 20.03
N LYS A 184 -0.69 -14.66 20.72
CA LYS A 184 -0.90 -14.61 22.19
C LYS A 184 0.40 -14.42 22.97
N ALA A 185 1.54 -14.88 22.44
CA ALA A 185 2.84 -14.71 23.08
C ALA A 185 3.38 -13.27 22.95
N ARG A 186 2.83 -12.47 22.03
CA ARG A 186 3.24 -11.10 21.72
C ARG A 186 2.03 -10.15 21.78
N PRO A 187 1.42 -9.93 22.95
CA PRO A 187 0.13 -9.23 23.05
C PRO A 187 0.20 -7.75 22.64
N HIS A 188 1.37 -7.13 22.70
CA HIS A 188 1.60 -5.73 22.31
C HIS A 188 1.88 -5.55 20.80
N ARG A 189 2.16 -6.64 20.09
CA ARG A 189 2.39 -6.63 18.65
C ARG A 189 1.06 -6.49 17.93
N ARG A 190 0.96 -5.58 16.96
CA ARG A 190 -0.24 -5.46 16.11
C ARG A 190 -0.52 -6.81 15.42
N ALA A 191 -1.79 -7.20 15.39
CA ALA A 191 -2.21 -8.46 14.76
C ALA A 191 -1.91 -8.44 13.25
N LEU A 192 -1.56 -9.59 12.67
CA LEU A 192 -1.37 -9.69 11.22
C LEU A 192 -2.73 -9.62 10.52
N MET A 193 -2.88 -8.66 9.62
CA MET A 193 -4.04 -8.53 8.75
C MET A 193 -3.74 -9.15 7.39
N LEU A 194 -4.29 -10.34 7.11
CA LEU A 194 -4.06 -11.02 5.83
C LEU A 194 -4.59 -10.20 4.64
N ASN A 195 -5.61 -9.37 4.87
CA ASN A 195 -6.21 -8.47 3.90
C ASN A 195 -5.64 -7.04 3.97
N VAL A 196 -4.43 -6.84 4.50
CA VAL A 196 -3.83 -5.49 4.61
C VAL A 196 -3.68 -4.82 3.25
N LEU A 197 -3.24 -5.56 2.22
CA LEU A 197 -3.06 -5.04 0.86
C LEU A 197 -4.38 -4.55 0.24
N PRO A 198 -5.46 -5.36 0.12
CA PRO A 198 -6.73 -4.86 -0.38
C PRO A 198 -7.30 -3.74 0.49
N THR A 199 -7.05 -3.74 1.80
CA THR A 199 -7.46 -2.65 2.71
C THR A 199 -6.75 -1.32 2.37
N LEU A 200 -5.45 -1.34 2.09
CA LEU A 200 -4.66 -0.14 1.78
C LEU A 200 -4.91 0.37 0.35
N ILE A 201 -5.16 -0.53 -0.62
CA ILE A 201 -5.29 -0.12 -2.02
C ILE A 201 -6.71 0.26 -2.43
N ALA A 202 -7.75 -0.24 -1.73
CA ALA A 202 -9.14 0.05 -2.08
C ALA A 202 -9.41 1.56 -2.11
N ALA A 203 -10.25 1.99 -3.04
CA ALA A 203 -10.75 3.37 -3.03
C ALA A 203 -11.62 3.57 -1.78
N LYS A 204 -11.55 4.76 -1.18
CA LYS A 204 -12.40 5.11 -0.04
C LYS A 204 -13.69 5.79 -0.51
N PHE A 205 -14.71 5.79 0.34
CA PHE A 205 -16.03 6.36 0.00
C PHE A 205 -16.03 7.88 -0.08
N ASP A 206 -15.20 8.53 0.73
CA ASP A 206 -14.90 9.95 0.72
C ASP A 206 -13.92 10.35 -0.40
N GLU A 207 -13.15 9.40 -0.91
CA GLU A 207 -12.18 9.57 -2.00
C GLU A 207 -12.53 8.68 -3.22
N PRO A 208 -13.76 8.75 -3.79
CA PRO A 208 -14.13 7.86 -4.87
C PRO A 208 -13.32 8.18 -6.12
N TYR A 209 -12.84 7.15 -6.80
CA TYR A 209 -12.13 7.29 -8.08
C TYR A 209 -13.15 7.51 -9.21
N VAL A 210 -13.71 8.72 -9.24
CA VAL A 210 -14.87 9.12 -10.06
C VAL A 210 -14.64 9.07 -11.57
N THR A 211 -13.37 9.08 -12.02
CA THR A 211 -13.04 9.00 -13.44
C THR A 211 -12.19 7.78 -13.73
N LYS A 212 -12.37 7.19 -14.92
CA LYS A 212 -11.51 6.10 -15.42
C LYS A 212 -10.03 6.45 -15.34
N LYS A 213 -9.67 7.72 -15.62
CA LYS A 213 -8.29 8.21 -15.52
C LYS A 213 -7.75 8.09 -14.09
N ILE A 214 -8.48 8.59 -13.09
CA ILE A 214 -8.08 8.45 -11.68
C ILE A 214 -8.00 6.97 -11.30
N THR A 215 -8.99 6.16 -11.68
CA THR A 215 -8.97 4.71 -11.43
C THR A 215 -7.71 4.05 -11.98
N GLU A 216 -7.35 4.34 -13.24
CA GLU A 216 -6.15 3.81 -13.90
C GLU A 216 -4.86 4.31 -13.24
N CYS A 217 -4.81 5.59 -12.84
CA CYS A 217 -3.66 6.16 -12.16
C CYS A 217 -3.47 5.60 -10.74
N MET A 218 -4.55 5.25 -10.05
CA MET A 218 -4.53 4.76 -8.67
C MET A 218 -4.38 3.23 -8.53
N ARG A 219 -4.39 2.49 -9.66
CA ARG A 219 -4.09 1.05 -9.70
C ARG A 219 -2.78 0.74 -8.98
N HIS A 220 -2.74 -0.37 -8.26
CA HIS A 220 -1.54 -0.84 -7.54
C HIS A 220 -0.70 -1.76 -8.43
N HIS A 221 0.60 -1.54 -8.49
CA HIS A 221 1.55 -2.48 -9.08
C HIS A 221 2.10 -3.36 -7.96
N VAL A 222 1.94 -4.67 -8.09
CA VAL A 222 2.44 -5.60 -7.07
C VAL A 222 3.96 -5.52 -7.02
N THR A 223 4.53 -5.38 -5.83
CA THR A 223 5.98 -5.26 -5.61
C THR A 223 6.48 -6.20 -4.52
N ASP A 224 7.79 -6.25 -4.33
CA ASP A 224 8.39 -6.96 -3.19
C ASP A 224 8.16 -6.26 -1.84
N LEU A 225 7.86 -4.95 -1.84
CA LEU A 225 7.50 -4.23 -0.61
C LEU A 225 6.25 -4.84 0.05
N ASP A 226 5.31 -5.32 -0.78
CA ASP A 226 4.06 -5.92 -0.33
C ASP A 226 4.28 -7.20 0.51
N HIS A 227 5.38 -7.93 0.25
CA HIS A 227 5.73 -9.12 1.03
C HIS A 227 6.00 -8.78 2.49
N TYR A 228 6.63 -7.63 2.77
CA TYR A 228 6.92 -7.23 4.14
C TYR A 228 5.64 -7.04 4.97
N LEU A 229 4.55 -6.59 4.35
CA LEU A 229 3.25 -6.41 5.02
C LEU A 229 2.57 -7.73 5.40
N LEU A 230 3.00 -8.84 4.80
CA LEU A 230 2.42 -10.18 4.99
C LEU A 230 3.28 -11.11 5.84
N LEU A 231 4.39 -10.62 6.39
CA LEU A 231 5.28 -11.42 7.23
C LEU A 231 4.54 -12.03 8.43
N THR A 232 4.59 -13.35 8.50
CA THR A 232 4.05 -14.11 9.64
C THR A 232 5.07 -14.21 10.76
N ASP A 233 4.58 -14.35 12.01
CA ASP A 233 5.44 -14.59 13.17
C ASP A 233 6.33 -15.83 12.94
N GLY A 234 5.74 -16.93 12.49
CA GLY A 234 6.46 -18.18 12.23
C GLY A 234 7.49 -18.09 11.10
N GLU A 235 7.23 -17.29 10.05
CA GLU A 235 8.23 -17.06 9.01
C GLU A 235 9.47 -16.36 9.58
N VAL A 236 9.26 -15.28 10.35
CA VAL A 236 10.35 -14.48 10.92
C VAL A 236 11.10 -15.24 12.01
N GLU A 237 10.41 -16.01 12.85
CA GLU A 237 11.02 -16.87 13.88
C GLU A 237 12.01 -17.88 13.26
N ASN A 238 11.73 -18.37 12.06
CA ASN A 238 12.58 -19.31 11.34
C ASN A 238 13.76 -18.66 10.60
N TRP A 239 13.86 -17.33 10.57
CA TRP A 239 14.99 -16.66 9.91
C TRP A 239 16.27 -16.77 10.73
N GLY A 240 17.41 -16.99 10.07
CA GLY A 240 18.72 -16.77 10.71
C GLY A 240 18.91 -15.32 11.14
N THR A 241 19.75 -15.07 12.15
CA THR A 241 20.02 -13.71 12.68
C THR A 241 20.48 -12.73 11.62
N ILE A 242 21.33 -13.16 10.67
CA ILE A 242 21.81 -12.32 9.57
C ILE A 242 20.64 -11.89 8.67
N ARG A 243 19.75 -12.82 8.31
CA ARG A 243 18.57 -12.50 7.49
C ARG A 243 17.64 -11.53 8.21
N LEU A 244 17.38 -11.74 9.51
CA LEU A 244 16.58 -10.82 10.32
C LEU A 244 17.20 -9.42 10.34
N LEU A 245 18.51 -9.32 10.58
CA LEU A 245 19.24 -8.06 10.63
C LEU A 245 19.12 -7.29 9.30
N MET A 246 19.37 -7.97 8.18
CA MET A 246 19.26 -7.38 6.84
C MET A 246 17.82 -6.94 6.53
N ALA A 247 16.83 -7.78 6.85
CA ALA A 247 15.42 -7.47 6.61
C ALA A 247 14.95 -6.27 7.45
N VAL A 248 15.36 -6.17 8.72
CA VAL A 248 15.05 -5.01 9.56
C VAL A 248 15.63 -3.74 8.96
N ALA A 249 16.92 -3.73 8.63
CA ALA A 249 17.57 -2.55 8.05
C ALA A 249 16.92 -2.14 6.72
N GLU A 250 16.61 -3.10 5.84
CA GLU A 250 15.95 -2.86 4.56
C GLU A 250 14.54 -2.28 4.75
N VAL A 251 13.72 -2.86 5.62
CA VAL A 251 12.34 -2.40 5.86
C VAL A 251 12.32 -1.00 6.48
N VAL A 252 13.25 -0.68 7.37
CA VAL A 252 13.37 0.69 7.89
C VAL A 252 13.68 1.68 6.77
N LEU A 253 14.62 1.34 5.89
CA LEU A 253 14.95 2.19 4.74
C LEU A 253 13.74 2.38 3.81
N GLN A 254 12.98 1.32 3.54
CA GLN A 254 11.75 1.43 2.74
C GLN A 254 10.74 2.39 3.38
N TRP A 255 10.57 2.31 4.71
CA TRP A 255 9.68 3.23 5.42
C TRP A 255 10.17 4.68 5.36
N GLN A 256 11.48 4.91 5.54
CA GLN A 256 12.06 6.26 5.44
C GLN A 256 11.92 6.86 4.05
N TRP A 257 12.17 6.10 2.99
CA TRP A 257 11.97 6.56 1.61
C TRP A 257 10.51 6.88 1.33
N LEU A 258 9.60 6.05 1.84
CA LEU A 258 8.18 6.30 1.70
C LEU A 258 7.77 7.57 2.44
N ARG A 259 8.25 7.77 3.67
CA ARG A 259 8.00 8.98 4.44
C ARG A 259 8.50 10.23 3.71
N GLU A 260 9.74 10.22 3.23
CA GLU A 260 10.33 11.35 2.50
C GLU A 260 9.57 11.64 1.20
N ASN A 261 9.14 10.61 0.45
CA ASN A 261 8.30 10.77 -0.73
C ASN A 261 6.94 11.40 -0.39
N THR A 262 6.34 11.00 0.74
CA THR A 262 5.07 11.53 1.21
C THR A 262 5.19 12.97 1.68
N GLU A 263 6.24 13.31 2.44
CA GLU A 263 6.55 14.69 2.85
C GLU A 263 6.76 15.59 1.61
N LEU A 264 7.47 15.10 0.58
CA LEU A 264 7.64 15.83 -0.67
C LEU A 264 6.31 16.08 -1.40
N MET A 265 5.39 15.11 -1.39
CA MET A 265 4.06 15.31 -1.96
C MET A 265 3.21 16.30 -1.16
N ASP A 266 3.32 16.28 0.18
CA ASP A 266 2.63 17.26 1.03
C ASP A 266 3.12 18.69 0.73
N ASP A 267 4.44 18.89 0.62
CA ASP A 267 5.04 20.16 0.22
C ASP A 267 4.55 20.64 -1.15
N MET A 268 4.33 19.72 -2.09
CA MET A 268 3.76 20.03 -3.41
C MET A 268 2.27 20.37 -3.34
N ASP A 269 1.49 19.73 -2.47
CA ASP A 269 0.07 20.01 -2.27
C ASP A 269 -0.15 21.43 -1.75
N VAL A 270 0.71 21.89 -0.83
CA VAL A 270 0.71 23.27 -0.32
C VAL A 270 0.85 24.29 -1.44
N ARG A 271 1.60 23.97 -2.50
CA ARG A 271 1.79 24.80 -3.69
C ARG A 271 0.81 24.46 -4.82
N MET A 272 -0.29 23.80 -4.52
CA MET A 272 -1.33 23.40 -5.48
C MET A 272 -0.77 22.64 -6.69
N TRP A 273 0.33 21.91 -6.47
CA TRP A 273 1.01 21.14 -7.50
C TRP A 273 1.45 21.98 -8.72
N GLU A 274 1.68 23.30 -8.56
CA GLU A 274 2.09 24.20 -9.64
C GLU A 274 3.35 23.72 -10.36
N ASP A 275 4.30 23.17 -9.61
CA ASP A 275 5.55 22.61 -10.14
C ASP A 275 5.34 21.41 -11.11
N MET A 276 4.11 20.87 -11.19
CA MET A 276 3.75 19.77 -12.10
C MET A 276 3.19 20.23 -13.45
N ASP A 277 2.96 21.52 -13.70
CA ASP A 277 2.35 22.02 -14.95
C ASP A 277 3.27 21.94 -16.19
N GLY A 278 4.34 21.15 -16.11
CA GLY A 278 5.19 20.77 -17.25
C GLY A 278 4.39 20.16 -18.40
N LYS A 279 4.83 20.43 -19.63
CA LYS A 279 4.05 20.07 -20.83
C LYS A 279 4.10 18.56 -21.09
N ALA A 280 3.02 17.99 -21.60
CA ALA A 280 2.89 16.53 -21.83
C ALA A 280 3.94 15.92 -22.80
N ASP A 281 4.60 16.74 -23.61
CA ASP A 281 5.71 16.40 -24.50
C ASP A 281 7.06 16.22 -23.77
N GLU A 282 7.16 16.67 -22.53
CA GLU A 282 8.33 16.48 -21.66
C GLU A 282 8.27 15.16 -20.88
N SER A 283 7.09 14.52 -20.83
CA SER A 283 6.89 13.23 -20.14
C SER A 283 7.43 12.05 -20.96
N GLU A 284 8.48 11.38 -20.46
CA GLU A 284 9.09 10.20 -21.10
C GLU A 284 8.10 9.05 -21.33
N TRP A 285 7.14 8.84 -20.42
CA TRP A 285 6.09 7.83 -20.55
C TRP A 285 5.15 8.04 -21.75
N VAL A 286 4.85 9.30 -22.09
CA VAL A 286 4.02 9.63 -23.26
C VAL A 286 4.78 9.30 -24.55
N LYS A 287 6.11 9.44 -24.55
CA LYS A 287 6.97 9.07 -25.66
C LYS A 287 6.96 7.55 -25.86
N ASP A 288 7.07 6.77 -24.79
CA ASP A 288 7.03 5.30 -24.85
C ASP A 288 5.69 4.76 -25.38
N THR A 289 4.57 5.33 -24.93
CA THR A 289 3.23 4.88 -25.36
C THR A 289 2.98 5.17 -26.85
N LYS A 290 3.51 6.27 -27.38
CA LYS A 290 3.43 6.62 -28.81
C LYS A 290 4.29 5.70 -29.68
N ASN A 291 5.47 5.32 -29.19
CA ASN A 291 6.39 4.43 -29.91
C ASN A 291 5.82 3.01 -30.06
N VAL A 292 5.14 2.48 -29.03
CA VAL A 292 4.49 1.16 -29.10
C VAL A 292 3.35 1.14 -30.13
N LYS A 293 2.56 2.22 -30.25
CA LYS A 293 1.50 2.32 -31.26
C LYS A 293 2.03 2.49 -32.68
N GLY A 294 3.16 3.17 -32.86
CA GLY A 294 3.80 3.33 -34.18
C GLY A 294 4.41 2.05 -34.75
N LEU A 295 4.79 1.10 -33.88
CA LEU A 295 5.30 -0.22 -34.28
C LEU A 295 4.19 -1.21 -34.66
N ALA A 296 2.98 -1.05 -34.13
CA ALA A 296 1.83 -1.90 -34.46
C ALA A 296 1.09 -1.48 -35.75
N GLN A 297 1.50 -0.38 -36.39
CA GLN A 297 0.91 0.15 -37.64
C GLN A 297 1.83 -0.01 -38.87
N LYS A 298 2.96 -0.69 -38.73
CA LYS A 298 3.83 -1.12 -39.84
C LYS A 298 3.78 -2.63 -39.98
#